data_AF-A0A150SDH1-F1
#
_entry.id   AF-A0A150SDH1-F1
#
_cell.length_a   1.000
_cell.length_b   1.000
_cell.length_c   1.000
_cell.angle_alpha   90.00
_cell.angle_beta   90.00
_cell.angle_gamma   90.00
#
_symmetry.space_group_name_H-M   'P 1'
#
loop_
_entity.id
_entity.type
_entity.pdbx_description
1 polymer ?
#
loop_
_entity_poly.entity_id
_entity_poly.type
_entity_poly.pdbx_seq_one_letter_code
_entity_poly.pdbx_strand_id
1 'polypeptide(L)'
;MYRLAARLVGDLAEAEDALQEAFVDAYRALREGRYDGRSKVETWLYRIVTNACLDALRRRRDTPREAPAEPRFDGLVSAEARVALRELDALLAALPPQERAALVLVAVEGLPAKEAAAALGCSEGAVEQRLVRARAALRARQTEKEAPHA
;
A
#
# COMPACT_ATOMS: atom_id res chain seq x y z
N MET A 1 1.76 -9.57 -4.16
CA MET A 1 1.83 -9.38 -2.69
C MET A 1 3.03 -8.56 -2.23
N TYR A 2 4.29 -8.92 -2.55
CA TYR A 2 5.45 -8.08 -2.16
C TYR A 2 5.41 -6.66 -2.70
N ARG A 3 5.12 -6.49 -4.00
CA ARG A 3 4.96 -5.16 -4.62
C ARG A 3 3.89 -4.32 -3.90
N LEU A 4 2.74 -4.92 -3.58
CA LEU A 4 1.69 -4.27 -2.80
C LEU A 4 2.23 -3.79 -1.45
N ALA A 5 2.84 -4.69 -0.67
CA ALA A 5 3.38 -4.36 0.65
C ALA A 5 4.41 -3.23 0.57
N ALA A 6 5.34 -3.30 -0.38
CA ALA A 6 6.33 -2.25 -0.61
C ALA A 6 5.69 -0.88 -0.92
N ARG A 7 4.63 -0.85 -1.75
CA ARG A 7 3.90 0.38 -2.09
C ARG A 7 3.02 0.90 -0.96
N LEU A 8 2.51 0.03 -0.09
CA LEU A 8 1.74 0.45 1.07
C LEU A 8 2.65 1.02 2.16
N VAL A 9 3.71 0.31 2.52
CA VAL A 9 4.57 0.66 3.66
C VAL A 9 5.58 1.75 3.30
N GLY A 10 6.15 1.69 2.08
CA GLY A 10 7.16 2.65 1.61
C GLY A 10 8.57 2.43 2.19
N ASP A 11 8.79 1.33 2.92
CA ASP A 11 10.08 0.85 3.41
C ASP A 11 10.17 -0.65 3.10
N LEU A 12 11.25 -1.08 2.45
CA LEU A 12 11.33 -2.46 1.92
C LEU A 12 11.49 -3.51 3.03
N ALA A 13 12.24 -3.21 4.08
CA ALA A 13 12.44 -4.13 5.19
C ALA A 13 11.13 -4.30 5.99
N GLU A 14 10.48 -3.19 6.33
CA GLU A 14 9.20 -3.25 7.04
C GLU A 14 8.08 -3.86 6.18
N ALA A 15 8.11 -3.66 4.86
CA ALA A 15 7.21 -4.34 3.94
C ALA A 15 7.45 -5.85 3.89
N GLU A 16 8.70 -6.30 3.94
CA GLU A 16 9.04 -7.72 4.00
C GLU A 16 8.56 -8.33 5.32
N ASP A 17 8.83 -7.68 6.46
CA ASP A 17 8.37 -8.13 7.77
C ASP A 17 6.84 -8.25 7.83
N ALA A 18 6.12 -7.21 7.37
CA ALA A 18 4.66 -7.23 7.32
C ALA A 18 4.11 -8.33 6.39
N LEU A 19 4.79 -8.61 5.28
CA LEU A 19 4.38 -9.66 4.36
C LEU A 19 4.61 -11.06 4.96
N GLN A 20 5.73 -11.26 5.65
CA GLN A 20 6.02 -12.51 6.34
C GLN A 20 4.98 -12.76 7.45
N GLU A 21 4.69 -11.76 8.28
CA GLU A 21 3.63 -11.81 9.30
C GLU A 21 2.28 -12.18 8.66
N ALA A 22 1.92 -11.51 7.55
CA ALA A 22 0.69 -11.78 6.82
C ALA A 22 0.60 -13.24 6.31
N PHE A 23 1.67 -13.81 5.79
CA PHE A 23 1.66 -15.20 5.31
C PHE A 23 1.54 -16.22 6.44
N VAL A 24 2.18 -15.95 7.59
CA VAL A 24 2.01 -16.78 8.78
C VAL A 24 0.55 -16.74 9.25
N ASP A 25 -0.07 -15.56 9.29
CA ASP A 25 -1.47 -15.40 9.69
C ASP A 25 -2.44 -16.04 8.71
N ALA A 26 -2.17 -15.95 7.39
CA ALA A 26 -2.92 -16.65 6.37
C ALA A 26 -2.83 -18.17 6.56
N TYR A 27 -1.63 -18.71 6.79
CA TYR A 27 -1.46 -20.14 7.03
C TYR A 27 -2.23 -20.62 8.28
N ARG A 28 -2.15 -19.87 9.39
CA ARG A 28 -2.93 -20.17 10.61
C ARG A 28 -4.43 -20.13 10.34
N ALA A 29 -4.91 -19.11 9.64
CA ALA A 29 -6.31 -18.97 9.29
C ALA A 29 -6.83 -20.12 8.42
N LEU A 30 -6.02 -20.63 7.49
CA LEU A 30 -6.35 -21.83 6.71
C LEU A 30 -6.43 -23.06 7.60
N ARG A 31 -5.44 -23.28 8.47
CA ARG A 31 -5.41 -24.43 9.40
C ARG A 31 -6.60 -24.44 10.35
N GLU A 32 -7.03 -23.27 10.80
CA GLU A 32 -8.13 -23.10 11.74
C GLU A 32 -9.51 -23.10 11.05
N GLY A 33 -9.57 -23.22 9.72
CA GLY A 33 -10.84 -23.20 8.98
C GLY A 33 -11.51 -21.83 8.92
N ARG A 34 -10.77 -20.73 9.16
CA ARG A 34 -11.30 -19.35 9.10
C ARG A 34 -11.50 -18.82 7.68
N TYR A 35 -10.97 -19.52 6.68
CA TYR A 35 -11.27 -19.24 5.28
C TYR A 35 -12.43 -20.14 4.82
N ASP A 36 -13.58 -19.51 4.59
CA ASP A 36 -14.85 -20.20 4.26
C ASP A 36 -15.06 -20.43 2.75
N GLY A 37 -14.10 -20.04 1.91
CA GLY A 37 -14.15 -20.21 0.46
C GLY A 37 -15.16 -19.32 -0.28
N ARG A 38 -15.82 -18.36 0.40
CA ARG A 38 -16.83 -17.50 -0.22
C ARG A 38 -16.24 -16.40 -1.11
N SER A 39 -14.97 -16.06 -0.91
CA SER A 39 -14.21 -15.11 -1.72
C SER A 39 -13.10 -15.84 -2.47
N LYS A 40 -12.55 -15.24 -3.53
CA LYS A 40 -11.32 -15.77 -4.14
C LYS A 40 -10.20 -15.73 -3.10
N VAL A 41 -9.35 -16.76 -3.09
CA VAL A 41 -8.15 -16.83 -2.22
C VAL A 41 -7.31 -15.56 -2.36
N GLU A 42 -7.18 -15.05 -3.58
CA GLU A 42 -6.43 -13.82 -3.86
C GLU A 42 -7.01 -12.59 -3.14
N THR A 43 -8.33 -12.35 -3.25
CA THR A 43 -9.01 -11.25 -2.54
C THR A 43 -8.86 -11.37 -1.02
N TRP A 44 -8.91 -12.61 -0.52
CA TRP A 44 -8.68 -12.90 0.90
C TRP A 44 -7.23 -12.63 1.34
N LEU A 45 -6.24 -13.00 0.53
CA LEU A 45 -4.83 -12.68 0.80
C LEU A 45 -4.57 -11.17 0.74
N TYR A 46 -5.19 -10.45 -0.21
CA TYR A 46 -5.13 -8.99 -0.26
C TYR A 46 -5.60 -8.36 1.04
N ARG A 47 -6.68 -8.87 1.65
CA ARG A 47 -7.15 -8.43 2.96
C ARG A 47 -6.09 -8.62 4.05
N ILE A 48 -5.52 -9.80 4.15
CA ILE A 48 -4.54 -10.13 5.20
C ILE A 48 -3.29 -9.25 5.05
N VAL A 49 -2.72 -9.19 3.84
CA VAL A 49 -1.51 -8.39 3.56
C VAL A 49 -1.78 -6.90 3.79
N THR A 50 -2.92 -6.38 3.32
CA THR A 50 -3.26 -4.96 3.50
C THR A 50 -3.42 -4.61 4.97
N ASN A 51 -4.08 -5.48 5.76
CA ASN A 51 -4.22 -5.25 7.20
C ASN A 51 -2.87 -5.25 7.91
N ALA A 52 -2.00 -6.22 7.64
CA ALA A 52 -0.66 -6.28 8.22
C ALA A 52 0.16 -5.01 7.88
N CYS A 53 0.09 -4.53 6.64
CA CYS A 53 0.75 -3.28 6.24
C CYS A 53 0.17 -2.05 6.94
N LEU A 54 -1.16 -1.96 7.10
CA LEU A 54 -1.80 -0.86 7.79
C LEU A 54 -1.48 -0.87 9.30
N ASP A 55 -1.36 -2.04 9.89
CA ASP A 55 -0.97 -2.20 11.30
C ASP A 55 0.52 -1.85 11.50
N ALA A 56 1.41 -2.24 10.57
CA ALA A 56 2.80 -1.80 10.57
C ALA A 56 2.91 -0.26 10.50
N LEU A 57 2.19 0.38 9.58
CA LEU A 57 2.14 1.83 9.47
C LEU A 57 1.57 2.52 10.73
N ARG A 58 0.61 1.88 11.42
CA ARG A 58 0.09 2.38 12.70
C ARG A 58 1.18 2.33 13.77
N ARG A 59 1.86 1.20 13.92
CA ARG A 59 2.99 1.02 14.86
C ARG A 59 4.13 2.01 14.60
N ARG A 60 4.47 2.22 13.32
CA ARG A 60 5.50 3.18 12.90
C ARG A 60 5.21 4.60 13.36
N ARG A 61 3.95 5.05 13.32
CA ARG A 61 3.57 6.40 13.77
C ARG A 61 3.88 6.61 15.26
N ASP A 62 3.76 5.54 16.04
CA ASP A 62 3.87 5.60 17.50
C ASP A 62 5.33 5.39 17.99
N THR A 63 6.31 5.28 17.07
CA THR A 63 7.74 5.02 17.38
C THR A 63 8.67 6.08 16.75
N PRO A 64 9.60 6.73 17.48
CA PRO A 64 10.61 7.61 16.88
C PRO A 64 11.56 6.81 15.98
N ARG A 65 11.82 7.27 14.75
CA ARG A 65 12.64 6.53 13.78
C ARG A 65 13.74 7.36 13.16
N GLU A 66 14.88 6.71 12.93
CA GLU A 66 15.92 7.16 12.00
C GLU A 66 15.42 7.09 10.55
N ALA A 67 16.06 7.85 9.65
CA ALA A 67 15.63 7.96 8.27
C ALA A 67 15.53 6.58 7.59
N PRO A 68 14.48 6.33 6.77
CA PRO A 68 14.31 5.05 6.10
C PRO A 68 15.51 4.74 5.19
N ALA A 69 15.88 3.47 5.12
CA ALA A 69 16.96 3.01 4.25
C ALA A 69 16.56 3.25 2.79
N GLU A 70 17.50 3.73 1.95
CA GLU A 70 17.21 3.91 0.54
C GLU A 70 16.77 2.57 -0.09
N PRO A 71 15.73 2.59 -0.94
CA PRO A 71 15.33 1.37 -1.64
C PRO A 71 16.49 0.88 -2.52
N ARG A 72 16.98 -0.33 -2.24
CA ARG A 72 17.94 -1.06 -3.09
C ARG A 72 17.22 -1.60 -4.32
N PHE A 73 17.14 -0.78 -5.36
CA PHE A 73 16.97 -1.27 -6.72
C PHE A 73 18.38 -1.47 -7.31
N ASP A 74 18.98 -2.63 -7.02
CA ASP A 74 20.28 -3.01 -7.55
C ASP A 74 20.19 -3.26 -9.06
N GLY A 75 20.93 -2.47 -9.85
CA GLY A 75 21.41 -2.78 -11.22
C GLY A 75 20.42 -3.03 -12.37
N LEU A 76 19.13 -3.24 -12.10
CA LEU A 76 18.16 -3.77 -13.09
C LEU A 76 17.28 -2.70 -13.76
N VAL A 77 17.38 -1.44 -13.33
CA VAL A 77 16.53 -0.33 -13.80
C VAL A 77 17.41 0.85 -14.17
N SER A 78 17.04 1.56 -15.24
CA SER A 78 17.74 2.76 -15.67
C SER A 78 17.73 3.84 -14.56
N ALA A 79 18.66 4.79 -14.64
CA ALA A 79 18.72 5.89 -13.67
C ALA A 79 17.41 6.70 -13.65
N GLU A 80 16.82 6.93 -14.83
CA GLU A 80 15.55 7.64 -15.00
C GLU A 80 14.40 6.87 -14.36
N ALA A 81 14.32 5.56 -14.59
CA ALA A 81 13.30 4.71 -13.98
C ALA A 81 13.41 4.69 -12.44
N ARG A 82 14.64 4.68 -11.91
CA ARG A 82 14.87 4.78 -10.45
C ARG A 82 14.37 6.10 -9.89
N VAL A 83 14.63 7.22 -10.57
CA VAL A 83 14.14 8.53 -10.14
C VAL A 83 12.62 8.56 -10.14
N ALA A 84 11.98 8.13 -11.23
CA ALA A 84 10.52 8.07 -11.33
C ALA A 84 9.88 7.18 -10.24
N LEU A 85 10.50 6.03 -9.92
CA LEU A 85 10.04 5.16 -8.84
C LEU A 85 10.17 5.83 -7.46
N ARG A 86 11.29 6.50 -7.18
CA ARG A 86 11.48 7.24 -5.92
C ARG A 86 10.45 8.37 -5.77
N GLU A 87 10.14 9.08 -6.85
CA GLU A 87 9.11 10.12 -6.83
C GLU A 87 7.72 9.55 -6.57
N LEU A 88 7.38 8.43 -7.21
CA LEU A 88 6.11 7.75 -6.99
C LEU A 88 5.98 7.25 -5.54
N ASP A 89 7.04 6.64 -5.00
CA ASP A 89 7.06 6.16 -3.62
C ASP A 89 6.89 7.33 -2.64
N ALA A 90 7.55 8.47 -2.88
CA ALA A 90 7.40 9.67 -2.06
C ALA A 90 5.97 10.25 -2.11
N LEU A 91 5.34 10.27 -3.28
CA LEU A 91 3.96 10.71 -3.45
C LEU A 91 2.99 9.80 -2.69
N LEU A 92 3.14 8.49 -2.82
CA LEU A 92 2.32 7.51 -2.11
C LEU A 92 2.54 7.62 -0.59
N ALA A 93 3.80 7.70 -0.15
CA ALA A 93 4.21 7.76 1.26
C ALA A 93 3.61 8.94 2.04
N ALA A 94 3.13 9.95 1.34
CA ALA A 94 2.58 11.13 1.96
C ALA A 94 1.04 11.18 1.97
N LEU A 95 0.39 10.22 1.33
CA LEU A 95 -1.05 10.00 1.47
C LEU A 95 -1.36 9.36 2.83
N PRO A 96 -2.52 9.68 3.45
CA PRO A 96 -3.05 8.91 4.57
C PRO A 96 -3.10 7.40 4.24
N PRO A 97 -2.76 6.51 5.19
CA PRO A 97 -2.61 5.07 4.92
C PRO A 97 -3.83 4.42 4.24
N GLN A 98 -5.04 4.81 4.65
CA GLN A 98 -6.28 4.26 4.08
C GLN A 98 -6.55 4.74 2.64
N GLU A 99 -6.14 5.96 2.31
CA GLU A 99 -6.27 6.54 0.97
C GLU A 99 -5.23 5.97 0.03
N ARG A 100 -3.99 5.81 0.52
CA ARG A 100 -2.92 5.07 -0.16
C ARG A 100 -3.35 3.64 -0.49
N ALA A 101 -3.92 2.93 0.49
CA ALA A 101 -4.33 1.55 0.30
C ALA A 101 -5.42 1.40 -0.76
N ALA A 102 -6.45 2.26 -0.73
CA ALA A 102 -7.46 2.29 -1.77
C ALA A 102 -6.87 2.57 -3.15
N LEU A 103 -5.96 3.55 -3.26
CA LEU A 103 -5.32 3.90 -4.52
C LEU A 103 -4.45 2.77 -5.07
N VAL A 104 -3.62 2.13 -4.25
CA VAL A 104 -2.73 1.05 -4.69
C VAL A 104 -3.54 -0.18 -5.13
N LEU A 105 -4.53 -0.60 -4.34
CA LEU A 105 -5.35 -1.76 -4.69
C LEU A 105 -6.08 -1.57 -6.03
N VAL A 106 -6.65 -0.39 -6.27
CA VAL A 106 -7.44 -0.15 -7.49
C VAL A 106 -6.56 0.24 -8.68
N ALA A 107 -5.64 1.20 -8.53
CA ALA A 107 -4.90 1.78 -9.65
C ALA A 107 -3.59 1.06 -9.99
N VAL A 108 -2.99 0.33 -9.03
CA VAL A 108 -1.71 -0.37 -9.22
C VAL A 108 -1.91 -1.88 -9.36
N GLU A 109 -2.73 -2.46 -8.49
CA GLU A 109 -3.04 -3.89 -8.51
C GLU A 109 -4.25 -4.22 -9.41
N GLY A 110 -5.04 -3.22 -9.82
CA GLY A 110 -6.13 -3.39 -10.79
C GLY A 110 -7.39 -4.04 -10.22
N LEU A 111 -7.57 -4.06 -8.90
CA LEU A 111 -8.75 -4.65 -8.28
C LEU A 111 -9.99 -3.81 -8.60
N PRO A 112 -11.14 -4.47 -8.87
CA PRO A 112 -12.41 -3.77 -8.91
C PRO A 112 -12.75 -3.21 -7.52
N ALA A 113 -13.51 -2.10 -7.48
CA ALA A 113 -13.85 -1.41 -6.24
C ALA A 113 -14.47 -2.35 -5.18
N LYS A 114 -15.31 -3.29 -5.60
CA LYS A 114 -15.87 -4.36 -4.76
C LYS A 114 -14.82 -5.22 -4.07
N GLU A 115 -13.81 -5.70 -4.80
CA GLU A 115 -12.76 -6.55 -4.23
C GLU A 115 -11.82 -5.72 -3.33
N ALA A 116 -11.53 -4.48 -3.71
CA ALA A 116 -10.77 -3.55 -2.87
C ALA A 116 -11.51 -3.23 -1.56
N ALA A 117 -12.83 -3.05 -1.61
CA ALA A 117 -13.68 -2.83 -0.44
C ALA A 117 -13.67 -4.03 0.51
N ALA A 118 -13.75 -5.25 -0.03
CA ALA A 118 -13.61 -6.47 0.75
C ALA A 118 -12.21 -6.59 1.39
N ALA A 119 -11.15 -6.26 0.64
CA ALA A 119 -9.79 -6.24 1.16
C ALA A 119 -9.62 -5.23 2.31
N LEU A 120 -10.21 -4.05 2.19
CA LEU A 120 -10.13 -2.96 3.17
C LEU A 120 -11.14 -3.08 4.32
N GLY A 121 -12.08 -4.03 4.26
CA GLY A 121 -13.14 -4.19 5.25
C GLY A 121 -14.10 -2.98 5.32
N CYS A 122 -14.40 -2.34 4.20
CA CYS A 122 -15.32 -1.19 4.11
C CYS A 122 -16.32 -1.35 2.96
N SER A 123 -17.18 -0.35 2.74
CA SER A 123 -18.11 -0.32 1.59
C SER A 123 -17.42 0.14 0.30
N GLU A 124 -18.01 -0.18 -0.87
CA GLU A 124 -17.53 0.30 -2.18
C GLU A 124 -17.52 1.84 -2.23
N GLY A 125 -18.58 2.49 -1.76
CA GLY A 125 -18.63 3.96 -1.67
C GLY A 125 -17.54 4.55 -0.77
N ALA A 126 -17.11 3.86 0.29
CA ALA A 126 -15.97 4.30 1.10
C ALA A 126 -14.64 4.21 0.33
N VAL A 127 -14.47 3.20 -0.52
CA VAL A 127 -13.31 3.10 -1.43
C VAL A 127 -13.32 4.26 -2.43
N GLU A 128 -14.46 4.55 -3.05
CA GLU A 128 -14.61 5.68 -3.99
C GLU A 128 -14.25 7.01 -3.34
N GLN A 129 -14.76 7.28 -2.12
CA GLN A 129 -14.42 8.48 -1.37
C GLN A 129 -12.92 8.58 -1.07
N ARG A 130 -12.29 7.47 -0.67
CA ARG A 130 -10.83 7.42 -0.43
C ARG A 130 -10.05 7.69 -1.72
N LEU A 131 -10.48 7.16 -2.86
CA LEU A 131 -9.86 7.42 -4.16
C LEU A 131 -9.96 8.90 -4.57
N VAL A 132 -11.13 9.52 -4.36
CA VAL A 132 -11.33 10.95 -4.63
C VAL A 132 -10.37 11.78 -3.79
N ARG A 133 -10.27 11.50 -2.49
CA ARG A 133 -9.34 12.20 -1.58
C ARG A 133 -7.88 11.99 -1.96
N ALA A 134 -7.49 10.74 -2.26
CA ALA A 134 -6.14 10.42 -2.69
C ALA A 134 -5.75 11.19 -3.96
N ARG A 135 -6.63 11.21 -4.97
CA ARG A 135 -6.40 11.94 -6.22
C ARG A 135 -6.32 13.45 -6.00
N ALA A 136 -7.17 14.02 -5.15
CA ALA A 136 -7.12 15.43 -4.81
C ALA A 136 -5.79 15.81 -4.13
N ALA A 137 -5.33 15.00 -3.17
CA ALA A 137 -4.06 15.20 -2.49
C ALA A 137 -2.86 15.10 -3.43
N LEU A 138 -2.88 14.17 -4.39
CA LEU A 138 -1.83 14.07 -5.42
C LEU A 138 -1.82 15.26 -6.37
N ARG A 139 -3.00 15.75 -6.80
CA ARG A 139 -3.10 16.93 -7.67
C ARG A 139 -2.56 18.19 -7.00
N ALA A 140 -2.92 18.43 -5.74
CA ALA A 140 -2.42 19.58 -4.97
C ALA A 140 -0.88 19.61 -4.89
N ARG A 141 -0.26 18.44 -4.76
CA ARG A 141 1.21 18.30 -4.74
C ARG A 141 1.87 18.48 -6.09
N GLN A 142 1.21 18.07 -7.18
CA GLN A 142 1.70 18.32 -8.54
C GLN A 142 1.73 19.83 -8.81
N THR A 143 0.67 20.55 -8.41
CA THR A 143 0.63 22.02 -8.56
C THR A 143 1.70 22.74 -7.72
N GLU A 144 2.03 22.24 -6.52
CA GLU A 144 3.13 22.77 -5.70
C GLU A 144 4.51 22.50 -6.35
N LYS A 145 4.70 21.32 -6.96
CA LYS A 145 5.95 20.94 -7.63
C LYS A 145 6.17 21.69 -8.95
N GLU A 146 5.10 22.15 -9.61
CA GLU A 146 5.13 23.01 -10.79
C GLU A 146 5.34 24.51 -10.45
N ALA A 147 5.20 24.88 -9.17
CA ALA A 147 5.36 26.25 -8.68
C ALA A 147 6.77 26.68 -8.17
N PRO A 148 7.94 26.20 -8.65
CA PRO A 148 9.23 26.81 -8.31
C PRO A 148 9.88 27.54 -9.51
N HIS A 149 9.62 28.85 -9.64
CA HIS A 149 10.49 29.94 -10.15
C HIS A 149 9.61 31.17 -10.47
N ALA A 150 9.20 31.91 -9.45
CA ALA A 150 8.73 33.29 -9.58
C ALA A 150 9.57 34.17 -8.66
#